data_AF-A0A386ZBN5-F1
#
_entry.id   AF-A0A386ZBN5-F1
#
_cell.length_a   1.000
_cell.length_b   1.000
_cell.length_c   1.000
_cell.angle_alpha   90.00
_cell.angle_beta   90.00
_cell.angle_gamma   90.00
#
_symmetry.space_group_name_H-M   'P 1'
#
loop_
_entity.id
_entity.type
_entity.pdbx_description
1 polymer ?
#
loop_
_entity_poly.entity_id
_entity_poly.type
_entity_poly.pdbx_seq_one_letter_code
_entity_poly.pdbx_strand_id
1 'polypeptide(L)'
;MMEIPEAAKLWKRALQAEWPGVRWSVRSAPRGWFTVITAWEDGPTAEAVSVFCQAWKTVYPDAATWVSDSGLRRGYSPAGYATAIEAITCDIPDMPIPRTPDGGLDIRAAHAQTWRGPVKVAGQFYGHDHVYDLVAVVEMVAGDHDYTKAEQAAN
;
A
#
# COMPACT_ATOMS: atom_id res chain seq x y z
N MET A 1 -26.19 -16.43 6.83
CA MET A 1 -25.37 -15.95 5.70
C MET A 1 -25.72 -14.51 5.45
N MET A 2 -24.82 -13.61 5.85
CA MET A 2 -24.94 -12.16 5.65
C MET A 2 -24.74 -11.81 4.18
N GLU A 3 -25.42 -10.79 3.68
CA GLU A 3 -25.26 -10.32 2.29
C GLU A 3 -23.98 -9.47 2.12
N ILE A 4 -23.35 -9.51 0.93
CA ILE A 4 -22.10 -8.78 0.64
C ILE A 4 -22.17 -7.29 1.02
N PRO A 5 -23.24 -6.54 0.69
CA PRO A 5 -23.31 -5.11 1.03
C PRO A 5 -23.37 -4.86 2.54
N GLU A 6 -23.94 -5.79 3.32
CA GLU A 6 -24.00 -5.71 4.77
C GLU A 6 -22.63 -6.01 5.38
N ALA A 7 -21.96 -7.05 4.89
CA ALA A 7 -20.59 -7.39 5.27
C ALA A 7 -19.62 -6.23 4.97
N ALA A 8 -19.74 -5.59 3.80
CA ALA A 8 -18.93 -4.42 3.43
C ALA A 8 -19.16 -3.24 4.38
N LYS A 9 -20.40 -2.94 4.76
CA LYS A 9 -20.73 -1.87 5.72
C LYS A 9 -20.17 -2.17 7.10
N LEU A 10 -20.32 -3.41 7.57
CA LEU A 10 -19.82 -3.85 8.87
C LEU A 10 -18.30 -3.76 8.93
N TRP A 11 -17.62 -4.26 7.90
CA TRP A 11 -16.17 -4.19 7.78
C TRP A 11 -15.66 -2.74 7.75
N LYS A 12 -16.30 -1.88 6.95
CA LYS A 12 -15.95 -0.45 6.90
C LYS A 12 -16.04 0.22 8.26
N ARG A 13 -17.08 -0.08 9.05
CA ARG A 13 -17.23 0.47 10.41
C ARG A 13 -16.13 0.00 11.34
N ALA A 14 -15.72 -1.25 11.27
CA ALA A 14 -14.62 -1.79 12.07
C ALA A 14 -13.30 -1.06 11.74
N LEU A 15 -12.99 -0.89 10.45
CA LEU A 15 -11.81 -0.14 10.00
C LEU A 15 -11.81 1.31 10.47
N GLN A 16 -12.95 1.99 10.42
CA GLN A 16 -13.08 3.38 10.88
C GLN A 16 -12.98 3.50 12.40
N ALA A 17 -13.36 2.47 13.15
CA ALA A 17 -13.20 2.46 14.61
C ALA A 17 -11.73 2.27 15.02
N GLU A 18 -11.01 1.38 14.33
CA GLU A 18 -9.58 1.11 14.59
C GLU A 18 -8.69 2.27 14.11
N TRP A 19 -8.95 2.80 12.92
CA TRP A 19 -8.17 3.89 12.30
C TRP A 19 -9.07 5.06 11.90
N PRO A 20 -9.49 5.92 12.86
CA PRO A 20 -10.45 7.00 12.60
C PRO A 20 -9.91 8.11 11.70
N GLY A 21 -8.59 8.29 11.63
CA GLY A 21 -7.93 9.28 10.75
C GLY A 21 -7.78 8.84 9.29
N VAL A 22 -8.06 7.57 8.97
CA VAL A 22 -7.80 7.00 7.65
C VAL A 22 -9.05 7.01 6.78
N ARG A 23 -8.90 7.41 5.52
CA ARG A 23 -9.97 7.38 4.53
C ARG A 23 -10.10 5.99 3.89
N TRP A 24 -11.15 5.27 4.30
CA TRP A 24 -11.45 3.93 3.78
C TRP A 24 -12.48 3.93 2.64
N SER A 25 -12.14 3.25 1.54
CA SER A 25 -13.03 2.88 0.45
C SER A 25 -13.31 1.39 0.49
N VAL A 26 -14.52 1.02 0.94
CA VAL A 26 -14.95 -0.39 1.03
C VAL A 26 -16.13 -0.57 0.09
N ARG A 27 -16.00 -1.46 -0.90
CA ARG A 27 -17.01 -1.68 -1.93
C ARG A 27 -17.24 -3.17 -2.18
N SER A 28 -18.49 -3.53 -2.43
CA SER A 28 -18.87 -4.83 -2.99
C SER A 28 -18.52 -4.86 -4.49
N ALA A 29 -17.82 -5.89 -4.96
CA ALA A 29 -17.54 -6.07 -6.39
C ALA A 29 -18.57 -7.01 -7.04
N PRO A 30 -19.45 -6.55 -7.96
CA PRO A 30 -20.50 -7.38 -8.55
C PRO A 30 -20.08 -8.12 -9.85
N ARG A 31 -18.81 -8.09 -10.26
CA ARG A 31 -18.37 -8.77 -11.51
C ARG A 31 -17.22 -9.75 -11.26
N GLY A 32 -17.53 -11.04 -11.30
CA GLY A 32 -16.59 -12.16 -11.31
C GLY A 32 -16.04 -12.59 -9.95
N TRP A 33 -16.01 -11.70 -8.97
CA TRP A 33 -15.48 -11.96 -7.62
C TRP A 33 -16.49 -11.42 -6.61
N PHE A 34 -17.30 -12.30 -6.02
CA PHE A 34 -18.21 -11.94 -4.94
C PHE A 34 -17.39 -11.59 -3.68
N THR A 35 -16.73 -10.43 -3.65
CA THR A 35 -15.81 -10.04 -2.58
C THR A 35 -15.91 -8.56 -2.25
N VAL A 36 -15.47 -8.22 -1.05
CA VAL A 36 -15.31 -6.86 -0.53
C VAL A 36 -13.92 -6.38 -0.88
N ILE A 37 -13.85 -5.33 -1.70
CA ILE A 37 -12.59 -4.63 -1.98
C ILE A 37 -12.45 -3.50 -0.98
N THR A 38 -11.32 -3.47 -0.29
CA THR A 38 -10.95 -2.43 0.69
C THR A 38 -9.74 -1.69 0.15
N ALA A 39 -9.87 -0.37 -0.04
CA ALA A 39 -8.78 0.48 -0.45
C ALA A 39 -8.60 1.68 0.48
N TRP A 40 -7.34 2.08 0.67
CA TRP A 40 -6.96 3.26 1.44
C TRP A 40 -5.64 3.83 0.89
N GLU A 41 -5.37 5.08 1.25
CA GLU A 41 -4.14 5.81 0.91
C GLU A 41 -3.45 6.22 2.22
N ASP A 42 -2.12 6.14 2.27
CA ASP A 42 -1.27 6.63 3.37
C ASP A 42 -1.83 6.40 4.79
N GLY A 43 -2.10 5.14 5.12
CA GLY A 43 -2.60 4.74 6.43
C GLY A 43 -1.75 3.64 7.06
N PRO A 44 -2.35 2.70 7.82
CA PRO A 44 -1.62 1.58 8.38
C PRO A 44 -1.01 0.72 7.28
N THR A 45 0.02 -0.06 7.63
CA THR A 45 0.61 -1.02 6.72
C THR A 45 -0.43 -2.05 6.26
N ALA A 46 -0.23 -2.62 5.07
CA ALA A 46 -1.10 -3.69 4.58
C ALA A 46 -1.12 -4.90 5.53
N GLU A 47 0.00 -5.18 6.20
CA GLU A 47 0.11 -6.20 7.22
C GLU A 47 -0.77 -5.89 8.44
N ALA A 48 -0.71 -4.67 8.98
CA ALA A 48 -1.54 -4.28 10.12
C ALA A 48 -3.04 -4.43 9.83
N VAL A 49 -3.48 -4.04 8.62
CA VAL A 49 -4.87 -4.24 8.18
C VAL A 49 -5.20 -5.72 8.01
N SER A 50 -4.27 -6.52 7.48
CA SER A 50 -4.45 -7.97 7.33
C SER A 50 -4.62 -8.65 8.69
N VAL A 51 -3.76 -8.35 9.66
CA VAL A 51 -3.83 -8.89 11.03
C VAL A 51 -5.16 -8.52 11.69
N PHE A 52 -5.57 -7.24 11.58
CA PHE A 52 -6.87 -6.79 12.09
C PHE A 52 -8.03 -7.50 11.40
N CYS A 53 -7.96 -7.69 10.07
CA CYS A 53 -8.95 -8.42 9.29
C CYS A 53 -9.07 -9.87 9.76
N GLN A 54 -7.96 -10.55 10.02
CA GLN A 54 -7.97 -11.92 10.53
C GLN A 54 -8.65 -12.00 11.91
N ALA A 55 -8.34 -11.09 12.83
CA ALA A 55 -9.02 -11.01 14.12
C ALA A 55 -10.52 -10.74 13.95
N TRP A 56 -10.90 -9.78 13.11
CA TRP A 56 -12.29 -9.42 12.84
C TRP A 56 -13.10 -10.60 12.26
N LYS A 57 -12.51 -11.38 11.34
CA LYS A 57 -13.15 -12.56 10.74
C LYS A 57 -13.55 -13.61 11.78
N THR A 58 -12.79 -13.76 12.88
CA THR A 58 -13.15 -14.69 13.96
C THR A 58 -14.41 -14.29 14.72
N VAL A 59 -14.69 -12.98 14.81
CA VAL A 59 -15.86 -12.42 15.47
C VAL A 59 -17.08 -12.42 14.55
N TYR A 60 -16.86 -12.23 13.24
CA TYR A 60 -17.92 -12.13 12.22
C TYR A 60 -17.75 -13.18 11.11
N PRO A 61 -17.86 -14.50 11.41
CA PRO A 61 -17.58 -15.57 10.46
C PRO A 61 -18.51 -15.55 9.23
N ASP A 62 -19.76 -15.12 9.41
CA ASP A 62 -20.72 -14.97 8.30
C ASP A 62 -20.28 -13.88 7.30
N ALA A 63 -19.75 -12.77 7.80
CA ALA A 63 -19.27 -11.66 6.97
C ALA A 63 -17.88 -11.95 6.38
N ALA A 64 -17.07 -12.75 7.07
CA ALA A 64 -15.72 -13.14 6.67
C ALA A 64 -15.67 -13.83 5.30
N THR A 65 -16.72 -14.57 4.93
CA THR A 65 -16.85 -15.24 3.62
C THR A 65 -16.69 -14.30 2.43
N TRP A 66 -16.96 -13.00 2.64
CA TRP A 66 -16.89 -11.98 1.61
C TRP A 66 -15.62 -11.13 1.63
N VAL A 67 -14.75 -11.29 2.63
CA VAL A 67 -13.55 -10.44 2.78
C VAL A 67 -12.30 -11.28 2.55
N SER A 68 -11.59 -11.04 1.45
CA SER A 68 -10.32 -11.69 1.14
C SER A 68 -9.14 -10.75 1.30
N ASP A 69 -7.97 -11.30 1.65
CA ASP A 69 -6.75 -10.50 1.84
C ASP A 69 -6.27 -9.91 0.51
N SER A 70 -6.53 -10.61 -0.61
CA SER A 70 -6.34 -10.10 -1.98
C SER A 70 -7.25 -8.91 -2.35
N GLY A 71 -8.26 -8.63 -1.54
CA GLY A 71 -9.15 -7.49 -1.66
C GLY A 71 -8.62 -6.21 -1.01
N LEU A 72 -7.55 -6.31 -0.20
CA LEU A 72 -6.92 -5.18 0.49
C LEU A 72 -5.94 -4.49 -0.47
N ARG A 73 -6.14 -3.19 -0.71
CA ARG A 73 -5.35 -2.41 -1.67
C ARG A 73 -4.92 -1.09 -1.06
N ARG A 74 -3.64 -0.97 -0.77
CA ARG A 74 -3.05 0.29 -0.31
C ARG A 74 -2.49 1.07 -1.48
N GLY A 75 -2.79 2.35 -1.54
CA GLY A 75 -2.10 3.31 -2.39
C GLY A 75 -1.22 4.25 -1.57
N TYR A 76 -0.38 5.01 -2.26
CA TYR A 76 0.52 5.98 -1.64
C TYR A 76 0.34 7.34 -2.29
N SER A 77 0.26 8.39 -1.47
CA SER A 77 0.26 9.75 -1.99
C SER A 77 1.69 10.17 -2.40
N PRO A 78 1.84 11.31 -3.09
CA PRO A 78 3.15 11.89 -3.38
C PRO A 78 4.00 12.09 -2.13
N ALA A 79 3.43 12.47 -0.99
CA ALA A 79 4.15 12.66 0.26
C ALA A 79 4.63 11.34 0.87
N GLY A 80 3.79 10.29 0.80
CA GLY A 80 4.18 8.94 1.19
C GLY A 80 5.35 8.43 0.33
N TYR A 81 5.26 8.63 -0.99
CA TYR A 81 6.38 8.33 -1.87
C TYR A 81 7.62 9.15 -1.57
N ALA A 82 7.51 10.46 -1.33
CA ALA A 82 8.65 11.31 -0.99
C ALA A 82 9.39 10.78 0.25
N THR A 83 8.66 10.40 1.30
CA THR A 83 9.21 9.82 2.53
C THR A 83 9.98 8.53 2.25
N ALA A 84 9.40 7.61 1.46
CA ALA A 84 10.07 6.37 1.09
C ALA A 84 11.31 6.60 0.22
N ILE A 85 11.22 7.54 -0.74
CA ILE A 85 12.36 7.90 -1.61
C ILE A 85 13.48 8.52 -0.77
N GLU A 86 13.17 9.40 0.18
CA GLU A 86 14.16 9.98 1.09
C GLU A 86 14.88 8.90 1.89
N ALA A 87 14.15 7.96 2.48
CA ALA A 87 14.73 6.81 3.20
C ALA A 87 15.67 6.00 2.30
N ILE A 88 15.23 5.66 1.08
CA ILE A 88 16.05 4.93 0.11
C ILE A 88 17.31 5.73 -0.26
N THR A 89 17.18 7.03 -0.52
CA THR A 89 18.33 7.86 -0.89
C THR A 89 19.28 8.14 0.26
N CYS A 90 18.84 8.00 1.52
CA CYS A 90 19.75 8.09 2.66
C CYS A 90 20.68 6.87 2.70
N ASP A 91 20.14 5.68 2.44
CA ASP A 91 20.91 4.43 2.44
C ASP A 91 21.68 4.23 1.14
N ILE A 92 21.11 4.70 0.02
CA ILE A 92 21.64 4.54 -1.33
C ILE A 92 21.56 5.89 -2.09
N PRO A 93 22.49 6.83 -1.81
CA PRO A 93 22.44 8.19 -2.34
C PRO A 93 22.39 8.31 -3.87
N ASP A 94 23.02 7.38 -4.57
CA ASP A 94 23.11 7.39 -6.04
C ASP A 94 21.94 6.67 -6.73
N MET A 95 20.90 6.25 -5.99
CA MET A 95 19.77 5.55 -6.58
C MET A 95 18.94 6.52 -7.46
N PRO A 96 18.81 6.25 -8.77
CA PRO A 96 18.23 7.22 -9.69
C PRO A 96 16.69 7.10 -9.74
N ILE A 97 16.04 7.50 -8.65
CA ILE A 97 14.58 7.46 -8.50
C ILE A 97 13.97 8.75 -9.09
N PRO A 98 13.21 8.68 -10.18
CA PRO A 98 12.61 9.86 -10.78
C PRO A 98 11.44 10.37 -9.92
N ARG A 99 11.41 11.69 -9.71
CA ARG A 99 10.39 12.36 -8.91
C ARG A 99 9.46 13.20 -9.77
N THR A 100 8.19 13.27 -9.38
CA THR A 100 7.23 14.24 -9.88
C THR A 100 7.49 15.63 -9.26
N PRO A 101 6.91 16.73 -9.81
CA PRO A 101 7.11 18.09 -9.27
C PRO A 101 6.68 18.29 -7.81
N ASP A 102 5.75 17.48 -7.32
CA ASP A 102 5.29 17.44 -5.94
C ASP A 102 6.15 16.55 -5.02
N GLY A 103 7.27 16.01 -5.53
CA GLY A 103 8.23 15.22 -4.78
C GLY A 103 7.93 13.73 -4.69
N GLY A 104 6.77 13.28 -5.18
CA GLY A 104 6.39 11.87 -5.24
C GLY A 104 7.15 11.07 -6.31
N LEU A 105 6.80 9.79 -6.45
CA LEU A 105 7.39 8.90 -7.46
C LEU A 105 6.80 9.18 -8.85
N ASP A 106 7.65 9.47 -9.83
CA ASP A 106 7.22 9.44 -11.24
C ASP A 106 7.22 7.98 -11.74
N ILE A 107 6.06 7.32 -11.58
CA ILE A 107 5.86 5.92 -11.95
C ILE A 107 6.19 5.67 -13.43
N ARG A 108 5.83 6.62 -14.32
CA ARG A 108 6.06 6.43 -15.76
C ARG A 108 7.53 6.50 -16.09
N ALA A 109 8.25 7.48 -15.53
CA ALA A 109 9.68 7.60 -15.69
C ALA A 109 10.43 6.41 -15.06
N ALA A 110 9.99 5.96 -13.87
CA ALA A 110 10.57 4.82 -13.18
C ALA A 110 10.47 3.54 -14.02
N HIS A 111 9.28 3.21 -14.54
CA HIS A 111 9.11 2.08 -15.46
C HIS A 111 9.94 2.22 -16.73
N ALA A 112 9.95 3.41 -17.34
CA ALA A 112 10.73 3.65 -18.55
C ALA A 112 12.24 3.45 -18.33
N GLN A 113 12.72 3.74 -17.12
CA GLN A 113 14.09 3.52 -16.72
C GLN A 113 14.39 2.03 -16.49
N THR A 114 13.51 1.31 -15.78
CA THR A 114 13.61 -0.16 -15.61
C THR A 114 13.62 -0.89 -16.96
N TRP A 115 12.85 -0.42 -17.95
CA TRP A 115 12.76 -1.04 -19.28
C TRP A 115 13.97 -0.77 -20.18
N ARG A 116 14.80 0.23 -19.86
CA ARG A 116 16.03 0.52 -20.63
C ARG A 116 17.18 -0.44 -20.32
N GLY A 117 17.03 -1.29 -19.31
CA GLY A 117 18.06 -2.23 -18.85
C GLY A 117 18.39 -2.04 -17.37
N PRO A 118 19.35 -2.80 -16.84
CA PRO A 118 19.66 -2.76 -15.42
C PRO A 118 20.31 -1.42 -15.03
N VAL A 119 19.83 -0.85 -13.93
CA VAL A 119 20.32 0.36 -13.30
C VAL A 119 21.47 0.01 -12.36
N LYS A 120 22.65 0.61 -12.56
CA LYS A 120 23.81 0.40 -11.68
C LYS A 120 23.80 1.40 -10.52
N VAL A 121 23.78 0.90 -9.29
CA VAL A 121 23.81 1.69 -8.05
C VAL A 121 24.83 1.11 -7.09
N ALA A 122 25.79 1.91 -6.63
CA ALA A 122 26.86 1.46 -5.72
C ALA A 122 27.59 0.17 -6.18
N GLY A 123 27.72 -0.05 -7.49
CA GLY A 123 28.35 -1.25 -8.05
C GLY A 123 27.43 -2.46 -8.24
N GLN A 124 26.19 -2.41 -7.77
CA GLN A 124 25.16 -3.44 -7.95
C GLN A 124 24.18 -3.05 -9.06
N PHE A 125 23.63 -4.04 -9.76
CA PHE A 125 22.66 -3.84 -10.84
C PHE A 125 21.25 -4.17 -10.36
N TYR A 126 20.29 -3.34 -10.76
CA TYR A 126 18.88 -3.45 -10.41
C TYR A 126 18.02 -3.42 -11.68
N GLY A 127 16.97 -4.23 -11.79
CA GLY A 127 16.11 -4.30 -12.99
C GLY A 127 16.26 -5.59 -13.82
N HIS A 128 15.82 -5.56 -15.09
CA HIS A 128 15.18 -6.67 -15.79
C HIS A 128 15.89 -8.04 -15.77
N ASP A 129 17.20 -8.15 -15.55
CA ASP A 129 17.83 -9.46 -15.31
C ASP A 129 18.60 -9.47 -13.97
N HIS A 130 17.78 -9.37 -12.93
CA HIS A 130 18.06 -9.59 -11.51
C HIS A 130 18.52 -8.37 -10.72
N VAL A 131 17.59 -7.45 -10.45
CA VAL A 131 16.94 -7.36 -9.12
C VAL A 131 16.08 -6.07 -9.04
N TYR A 132 14.75 -6.23 -9.02
CA TYR A 132 13.67 -5.25 -8.77
C TYR A 132 13.44 -4.06 -9.73
N ASP A 133 12.15 -3.81 -10.02
CA ASP A 133 11.63 -2.60 -10.66
C ASP A 133 11.67 -1.43 -9.67
N LEU A 134 12.10 -0.24 -10.11
CA LEU A 134 12.19 0.95 -9.24
C LEU A 134 10.88 1.27 -8.53
N VAL A 135 9.74 1.07 -9.22
CA VAL A 135 8.42 1.27 -8.60
C VAL A 135 8.21 0.28 -7.46
N ALA A 136 8.51 -1.00 -7.69
CA ALA A 136 8.36 -2.04 -6.68
C ALA A 136 9.28 -1.82 -5.46
N VAL A 137 10.50 -1.30 -5.65
CA VAL A 137 11.40 -0.99 -4.53
C VAL A 137 10.81 0.13 -3.67
N VAL A 138 10.36 1.22 -4.31
CA VAL A 138 9.78 2.35 -3.58
C VAL A 138 8.49 1.94 -2.88
N GLU A 139 7.62 1.18 -3.53
CA GLU A 139 6.38 0.68 -2.93
C GLU A 139 6.61 -0.35 -1.81
N MET A 140 7.71 -1.12 -1.86
CA MET A 140 8.12 -2.02 -0.79
C MET A 140 8.49 -1.22 0.46
N VAL A 141 9.37 -0.23 0.32
CA VAL A 141 9.76 0.65 1.44
C VAL A 141 8.57 1.46 1.97
N ALA A 142 7.73 1.98 1.07
CA ALA A 142 6.49 2.66 1.47
C ALA A 142 5.49 1.71 2.16
N GLY A 143 5.48 0.43 1.77
CA GLY A 143 4.68 -0.64 2.34
C GLY A 143 4.93 -0.88 3.82
N ASP A 144 6.19 -0.76 4.22
CA ASP A 144 6.64 -0.98 5.60
C ASP A 144 6.43 0.27 6.49
N HIS A 145 6.17 1.43 5.89
CA HIS A 145 5.93 2.66 6.64
C HIS A 145 4.48 2.75 7.15
N ASP A 146 4.29 2.99 8.45
CA ASP A 146 2.99 3.20 9.08
C ASP A 146 2.70 4.70 9.26
N TYR A 147 1.93 5.29 8.34
CA TYR A 147 1.61 6.72 8.36
C TYR A 147 0.62 7.10 9.46
N THR A 148 0.01 6.13 10.15
CA THR A 148 -0.86 6.45 11.31
C THR A 148 -0.07 6.79 12.57
N LYS A 149 1.22 6.44 12.60
CA LYS A 149 2.13 6.73 13.72
C LYS A 149 3.02 7.95 13.46
N ALA A 150 3.07 8.44 12.23
CA ALA A 150 3.94 9.54 11.83
C ALA A 150 3.65 10.86 12.57
N GLU A 151 2.41 11.11 13.01
CA GLU A 151 2.07 12.28 13.83
C GLU A 151 2.67 12.25 15.25
N GLN A 152 3.15 11.10 15.75
CA GLN A 152 3.74 11.01 17.10
C GLN A 152 5.22 11.38 17.15
N ALA A 153 5.92 11.46 16.02
CA ALA A 153 7.34 11.79 15.97
C ALA A 153 7.64 13.29 15.76
N ALA A 154 6.60 14.12 15.59
CA ALA A 154 6.72 15.55 15.30
C ALA A 154 6.37 16.48 16.48
N ASN A 155 6.22 15.95 17.71
CA ASN A 155 5.99 16.72 18.95
C ASN A 155 7.10 16.51 19.98
#